data_AF-A0A7C4WFB2-F1
#
_entry.id   AF-A0A7C4WFB2-F1
#
_cell.length_a   1.000
_cell.length_b   1.000
_cell.length_c   1.000
_cell.angle_alpha   90.00
_cell.angle_beta   90.00
_cell.angle_gamma   90.00
#
_symmetry.space_group_name_H-M   'P 1'
#
loop_
_entity.id
_entity.type
_entity.pdbx_description
1 polymer ?
#
loop_
_entity_poly.entity_id
_entity_poly.type
_entity_poly.pdbx_seq_one_letter_code
_entity_poly.pdbx_strand_id
1 'polypeptide(L)'
;MSSGVSLLLNAQKKGILYSVGFSDESYWQEILNNPQEIENLYEFLKGSPKENSAELNTFLRVVENKNPQDIEVYLFGTKTASNELCRRVLERFLKDKGYTIYTPYEVSGYFWESAKFNEDCAKDEFQKGIAELLDRLIYLAKKKIEEGYYVYFNPTGGFKAHVIATALAGFLLNCDIYYMNEEFNRVVFLPPLFYLPKGREIKLLEILKDKMPRSGSHYKELIKTYPEEVERLEIYQLVQREKDERGKDFRIRITDKGLLILEKIKQLDI
;
A
#
# COMPACT_ATOMS: atom_id res chain seq x y z
N MET A 1 6.71 -0.21 4.14
CA MET A 1 7.30 0.79 3.23
C MET A 1 7.86 0.07 2.02
N SER A 2 7.51 0.54 0.82
CA SER A 2 8.08 -0.01 -0.42
C SER A 2 9.49 0.52 -0.61
N SER A 3 10.45 -0.36 -0.92
CA SER A 3 11.80 0.02 -1.33
C SER A 3 11.86 0.23 -2.84
N GLY A 4 12.27 1.41 -3.25
CA GLY A 4 12.69 1.73 -4.61
C GLY A 4 14.20 1.74 -4.74
N VAL A 5 14.66 2.35 -5.83
CA VAL A 5 16.08 2.49 -6.20
C VAL A 5 16.57 3.94 -6.07
N SER A 6 15.84 4.79 -5.33
CA SER A 6 16.15 6.22 -5.18
C SER A 6 17.54 6.45 -4.58
N LEU A 7 17.95 5.58 -3.65
CA LEU A 7 19.29 5.56 -3.06
C LEU A 7 20.38 5.38 -4.11
N LEU A 8 20.22 4.37 -4.97
CA LEU A 8 21.20 4.08 -6.02
C LEU A 8 21.23 5.19 -7.07
N LEU A 9 20.07 5.73 -7.45
CA LEU A 9 19.99 6.85 -8.38
C LEU A 9 20.75 8.07 -7.85
N ASN A 10 20.57 8.39 -6.56
CA ASN A 10 21.25 9.53 -5.93
C ASN A 10 22.75 9.27 -5.75
N ALA A 11 23.15 8.03 -5.45
CA ALA A 11 24.56 7.63 -5.38
C ALA A 11 25.24 7.75 -6.76
N GLN A 12 24.57 7.32 -7.83
CA GLN A 12 25.07 7.50 -9.21
C GLN A 12 25.21 8.98 -9.58
N LYS A 13 24.20 9.81 -9.28
CA LYS A 13 24.24 11.26 -9.53
C LYS A 13 25.39 11.98 -8.81
N LYS A 14 25.74 11.50 -7.60
CA LYS A 14 26.83 12.06 -6.79
C LYS A 14 28.19 11.38 -7.04
N GLY A 15 28.28 10.48 -8.02
CA GLY A 15 29.53 9.83 -8.43
C GLY A 15 30.05 8.78 -7.44
N ILE A 16 29.22 8.32 -6.50
CA ILE A 16 29.55 7.25 -5.57
C ILE A 16 29.49 5.88 -6.27
N LEU A 17 28.54 5.72 -7.19
CA LEU A 17 28.37 4.52 -8.01
C LEU A 17 28.47 4.87 -9.49
N TYR A 18 28.83 3.87 -10.30
CA TYR A 18 28.84 4.03 -11.76
C TYR A 18 27.42 4.17 -12.31
N SER A 19 27.24 5.07 -13.27
CA SER A 19 25.94 5.33 -13.91
C SER A 19 25.58 4.19 -14.88
N VAL A 20 24.66 3.32 -14.43
CA VAL A 20 24.15 2.16 -15.17
C VAL A 20 22.66 1.99 -14.91
N GLY A 21 21.96 1.33 -15.84
CA GLY A 21 20.54 1.02 -15.69
C GLY A 21 20.27 0.03 -14.54
N PHE A 22 19.12 0.16 -13.89
CA PHE A 22 18.71 -0.74 -12.80
C PHE A 22 18.39 -2.17 -13.25
N SER A 23 18.26 -2.40 -14.55
CA SER A 23 18.09 -3.71 -15.18
C SER A 23 19.39 -4.47 -15.40
N ASP A 24 20.56 -3.86 -15.19
CA ASP A 24 21.86 -4.54 -15.31
C ASP A 24 22.15 -5.38 -14.05
N GLU A 25 21.51 -6.53 -13.95
CA GLU A 25 21.63 -7.40 -12.77
C GLU A 25 23.06 -7.90 -12.53
N SER A 26 23.86 -8.08 -13.58
CA SER A 26 25.24 -8.53 -13.43
C SER A 26 26.06 -7.50 -12.65
N TYR A 27 25.96 -6.23 -13.03
CA TYR A 27 26.62 -5.14 -12.29
C TYR A 27 26.12 -5.06 -10.86
N TRP A 28 24.79 -5.05 -10.65
CA TRP A 28 24.24 -4.92 -9.30
C TRP A 28 24.57 -6.11 -8.39
N GLN A 29 24.69 -7.32 -8.96
CA GLN A 29 25.17 -8.49 -8.23
C GLN A 29 26.64 -8.37 -7.84
N GLU A 30 27.49 -7.79 -8.70
CA GLU A 30 28.89 -7.54 -8.37
C GLU A 30 29.01 -6.58 -7.17
N ILE A 31 28.26 -5.47 -7.21
CA ILE A 31 28.21 -4.50 -6.10
C ILE A 31 27.65 -5.15 -4.82
N LEU A 32 26.58 -5.95 -4.93
CA LEU A 32 25.96 -6.64 -3.81
C LEU A 32 26.89 -7.67 -3.14
N ASN A 33 27.87 -8.20 -3.89
CA ASN A 33 28.87 -9.13 -3.38
C ASN A 33 30.18 -8.44 -2.92
N ASN A 34 30.26 -7.10 -3.02
CA ASN A 34 31.42 -6.32 -2.61
C ASN A 34 31.13 -5.55 -1.30
N PRO A 35 31.63 -6.02 -0.13
CA PRO A 35 31.37 -5.37 1.15
C PRO A 35 31.84 -3.91 1.23
N GLN A 36 32.92 -3.55 0.52
CA GLN A 36 33.44 -2.18 0.52
C GLN A 36 32.47 -1.23 -0.19
N GLU A 37 31.87 -1.66 -1.31
CA GLU A 37 30.87 -0.86 -2.01
C GLU A 37 29.59 -0.69 -1.20
N ILE A 38 29.17 -1.73 -0.48
CA ILE A 38 28.04 -1.65 0.46
C ILE A 38 28.34 -0.65 1.58
N GLU A 39 29.57 -0.67 2.13
CA GLU A 39 29.99 0.29 3.17
C GLU A 39 29.99 1.72 2.62
N ASN A 40 30.56 1.93 1.44
CA ASN A 40 30.58 3.24 0.77
C ASN A 40 29.15 3.78 0.57
N LEU A 41 28.23 2.91 0.12
CA LEU A 41 26.83 3.27 -0.07
C LEU A 41 26.11 3.56 1.26
N TYR A 42 26.45 2.82 2.31
CA TYR A 42 25.92 3.04 3.65
C TYR A 42 26.40 4.37 4.25
N GLU A 43 27.69 4.68 4.17
CA GLU A 43 28.24 5.96 4.65
C GLU A 43 27.70 7.13 3.82
N PHE A 44 27.54 6.95 2.51
CA PHE A 44 26.81 7.90 1.66
C PHE A 44 25.39 8.15 2.18
N LEU A 45 24.59 7.12 2.43
CA LEU A 45 23.24 7.26 2.96
C LEU A 45 23.24 7.99 4.31
N LYS A 46 24.11 7.57 5.23
CA LYS A 46 24.22 8.09 6.59
C LYS A 46 24.56 9.57 6.64
N GLY A 47 25.37 10.06 5.69
CA GLY A 47 25.74 11.48 5.60
C GLY A 47 24.55 12.42 5.38
N SER A 48 23.52 12.00 4.63
CA SER A 48 22.33 12.82 4.37
C SER A 48 21.10 11.95 4.06
N PRO A 49 20.51 11.26 5.06
CA PRO A 49 19.54 10.19 4.81
C PRO A 49 18.26 10.67 4.15
N LYS A 50 17.74 11.84 4.54
CA LYS A 50 16.54 12.44 3.96
C LYS A 50 16.76 12.92 2.51
N GLU A 51 17.99 13.22 2.10
CA GLU A 51 18.29 13.65 0.73
C GLU A 51 18.64 12.47 -0.17
N ASN A 52 19.35 11.49 0.39
CA ASN A 52 19.91 10.39 -0.38
C ASN A 52 18.90 9.26 -0.61
N SER A 53 17.82 9.15 0.17
CA SER A 53 16.74 8.17 -0.04
C SER A 53 15.36 8.80 0.11
N ALA A 54 14.49 8.60 -0.88
CA ALA A 54 13.10 9.04 -0.84
C ALA A 54 12.29 8.34 0.26
N GLU A 55 12.59 7.05 0.49
CA GLU A 55 12.02 6.23 1.55
C GLU A 55 12.32 6.84 2.93
N LEU A 56 13.60 7.14 3.20
CA LEU A 56 14.01 7.75 4.46
C LEU A 56 13.59 9.21 4.59
N ASN A 57 13.56 9.98 3.50
CA ASN A 57 13.04 11.34 3.50
C ASN A 57 11.64 11.41 4.12
N THR A 58 10.76 10.54 3.62
CA THR A 58 9.36 10.52 4.04
C THR A 58 9.21 9.88 5.41
N PHE A 59 9.84 8.71 5.62
CA PHE A 59 9.76 7.99 6.88
C PHE A 59 10.27 8.82 8.06
N LEU A 60 11.48 9.38 7.98
CA LEU A 60 12.11 10.12 9.07
C LEU A 60 11.38 11.42 9.44
N ARG A 61 10.55 11.96 8.54
CA ARG A 61 9.68 13.11 8.83
C ARG A 61 8.43 12.69 9.60
N VAL A 62 7.88 11.51 9.32
CA VAL A 62 6.68 10.99 10.00
C VAL A 62 6.97 10.50 11.42
N VAL A 63 8.16 9.92 11.62
CA VAL A 63 8.57 9.39 12.92
C VAL A 63 9.39 10.39 13.75
N GLU A 64 9.48 11.63 13.29
CA GLU A 64 10.18 12.69 14.01
C GLU A 64 9.60 12.83 15.43
N ASN A 65 10.48 12.84 16.44
CA ASN A 65 10.14 12.86 17.87
C ASN A 65 9.41 11.62 18.41
N LYS A 66 9.33 10.52 17.67
CA LYS A 66 8.84 9.23 18.18
C LYS A 66 9.99 8.37 18.68
N ASN A 67 9.73 7.51 19.65
CA ASN A 67 10.72 6.54 20.13
C ASN A 67 10.88 5.41 19.09
N PRO A 68 12.09 5.17 18.56
CA PRO A 68 12.32 4.12 17.56
C PRO A 68 11.94 2.71 18.01
N GLN A 69 12.03 2.42 19.32
CA GLN A 69 11.71 1.10 19.88
C GLN A 69 10.22 0.76 19.79
N ASP A 70 9.35 1.76 19.68
CA ASP A 70 7.90 1.60 19.55
C ASP A 70 7.46 1.47 18.08
N ILE A 71 8.42 1.41 17.14
CA ILE A 71 8.18 1.43 15.71
C ILE A 71 8.77 0.20 15.04
N GLU A 72 7.90 -0.59 14.43
CA GLU A 72 8.26 -1.68 13.53
C GLU A 72 8.20 -1.20 12.08
N VAL A 73 9.27 -1.45 11.31
CA VAL A 73 9.34 -1.11 9.88
C VAL A 73 9.38 -2.37 9.05
N TYR A 74 8.38 -2.51 8.19
CA TYR A 74 8.31 -3.57 7.19
C TYR A 74 8.81 -3.05 5.85
N LEU A 75 9.92 -3.59 5.35
CA LEU A 75 10.45 -3.28 4.02
C LEU A 75 10.03 -4.36 3.02
N PHE A 76 9.52 -3.93 1.87
CA PHE A 76 9.15 -4.82 0.78
C PHE A 76 9.63 -4.24 -0.55
N GLY A 77 10.13 -5.09 -1.43
CA GLY A 77 10.71 -4.72 -2.70
C GLY A 77 10.77 -5.88 -3.67
N THR A 78 11.37 -5.67 -4.84
CA THR A 78 11.54 -6.72 -5.85
C THR A 78 12.75 -7.59 -5.54
N LYS A 79 12.72 -8.84 -5.98
CA LYS A 79 13.85 -9.77 -5.97
C LYS A 79 14.84 -9.44 -7.10
N THR A 80 15.45 -8.27 -7.00
CA THR A 80 16.49 -7.76 -7.90
C THR A 80 17.71 -7.36 -7.09
N ALA A 81 18.92 -7.47 -7.65
CA ALA A 81 20.13 -7.17 -6.88
C ALA A 81 20.20 -5.69 -6.50
N SER A 82 19.70 -4.81 -7.37
CA SER A 82 19.57 -3.37 -7.09
C SER A 82 18.64 -3.08 -5.91
N ASN A 83 17.50 -3.77 -5.80
CA ASN A 83 16.59 -3.58 -4.68
C ASN A 83 17.15 -4.18 -3.39
N GLU A 84 17.74 -5.38 -3.47
CA GLU A 84 18.37 -6.04 -2.33
C GLU A 84 19.50 -5.19 -1.75
N LEU A 85 20.31 -4.55 -2.61
CA LEU A 85 21.34 -3.59 -2.19
C LEU A 85 20.73 -2.41 -1.41
N CYS A 86 19.66 -1.79 -1.93
CA CYS A 86 18.93 -0.73 -1.21
C CYS A 86 18.40 -1.25 0.14
N ARG A 87 17.76 -2.42 0.14
CA ARG A 87 17.14 -3.02 1.31
C ARG A 87 18.15 -3.27 2.42
N ARG A 88 19.32 -3.84 2.10
CA ARG A 88 20.39 -4.08 3.08
C ARG A 88 20.90 -2.79 3.71
N VAL A 89 21.14 -1.77 2.88
CA VAL A 89 21.67 -0.48 3.36
C VAL A 89 20.62 0.25 4.21
N LEU A 90 19.36 0.26 3.79
CA LEU A 90 18.24 0.83 4.57
C LEU A 90 18.00 0.08 5.87
N GLU A 91 18.00 -1.26 5.83
CA GLU A 91 17.82 -2.11 7.00
C GLU A 91 18.92 -1.85 8.04
N ARG A 92 20.18 -1.82 7.60
CA ARG A 92 21.31 -1.47 8.48
C ARG A 92 21.12 -0.09 9.10
N PHE A 93 20.85 0.93 8.28
CA PHE A 93 20.66 2.30 8.76
C PHE A 93 19.55 2.40 9.80
N LEU A 94 18.40 1.76 9.55
CA LEU A 94 17.27 1.82 10.47
C LEU A 94 17.54 1.03 11.77
N LYS A 95 18.21 -0.13 11.70
CA LYS A 95 18.65 -0.87 12.90
C LYS A 95 19.61 -0.05 13.75
N ASP A 96 20.57 0.65 13.12
CA ASP A 96 21.52 1.53 13.81
C ASP A 96 20.83 2.73 14.48
N LYS A 97 19.63 3.10 14.01
CA LYS A 97 18.76 4.11 14.64
C LYS A 97 17.81 3.55 15.70
N GLY A 98 17.85 2.25 15.97
CA GLY A 98 17.07 1.59 17.02
C GLY A 98 15.67 1.14 16.62
N TYR A 99 15.34 1.13 15.32
CA TYR A 99 14.07 0.62 14.81
C TYR A 99 14.09 -0.91 14.70
N THR A 100 12.93 -1.54 14.94
CA THR A 100 12.74 -2.98 14.68
C THR A 100 12.38 -3.18 13.21
N ILE A 101 13.18 -3.95 12.46
CA ILE A 101 13.02 -4.10 11.01
C ILE A 101 12.65 -5.53 10.63
N TYR A 102 11.67 -5.65 9.74
CA TYR A 102 11.25 -6.91 9.14
C TYR A 102 11.25 -6.80 7.62
N THR A 103 11.69 -7.87 6.96
CA THR A 103 11.73 -7.97 5.49
C THR A 103 11.00 -9.23 5.04
N PRO A 104 9.67 -9.27 5.23
CA PRO A 104 8.90 -10.52 5.18
C PRO A 104 8.69 -11.08 3.78
N TYR A 105 8.90 -10.29 2.72
CA TYR A 105 8.57 -10.70 1.36
C TYR A 105 9.29 -9.88 0.29
N GLU A 106 9.72 -10.58 -0.77
CA GLU A 106 10.21 -10.01 -2.01
C GLU A 106 9.25 -10.38 -3.14
N VAL A 107 8.82 -9.37 -3.88
CA VAL A 107 8.03 -9.53 -5.11
C VAL A 107 8.95 -10.01 -6.23
N SER A 108 8.52 -10.86 -7.17
CA SER A 108 9.41 -11.30 -8.26
C SER A 108 9.99 -10.12 -9.04
N GLY A 109 11.24 -10.23 -9.47
CA GLY A 109 11.88 -9.26 -10.34
C GLY A 109 11.47 -9.48 -11.80
N TYR A 110 10.23 -9.13 -12.16
CA TYR A 110 9.56 -9.44 -13.44
C TYR A 110 10.31 -9.10 -14.73
N PHE A 111 11.37 -8.29 -14.62
CA PHE A 111 12.26 -7.93 -15.73
C PHE A 111 13.16 -9.09 -16.16
N TRP A 112 13.30 -10.13 -15.33
CA TRP A 112 14.11 -11.30 -15.65
C TRP A 112 13.35 -12.27 -16.56
N GLU A 113 12.05 -12.37 -16.37
CA GLU A 113 11.16 -13.26 -17.11
C GLU A 113 11.08 -12.85 -18.59
N SER A 114 11.10 -11.54 -18.89
CA SER A 114 11.13 -11.05 -20.28
C SER A 114 12.46 -11.36 -20.98
N ALA A 115 13.56 -11.38 -20.24
CA ALA A 115 14.89 -11.69 -20.77
C ALA A 115 15.14 -13.20 -20.92
N LYS A 116 14.45 -14.05 -20.15
CA LYS A 116 14.67 -15.52 -20.12
C LYS A 116 13.60 -16.35 -20.82
N PHE A 117 12.36 -15.87 -20.92
CA PHE A 117 11.24 -16.64 -21.47
C PHE A 117 10.60 -15.90 -22.65
N ASN A 118 9.55 -15.10 -22.40
CA ASN A 118 8.90 -14.21 -23.35
C ASN A 118 8.15 -13.10 -22.60
N GLU A 119 7.74 -12.05 -23.33
CA GLU A 119 7.07 -10.89 -22.75
C GLU A 119 5.70 -11.23 -22.13
N ASP A 120 4.95 -12.17 -22.71
CA ASP A 120 3.64 -12.58 -22.19
C ASP A 120 3.73 -13.24 -20.81
N CYS A 121 4.73 -14.11 -20.60
CA CYS A 121 5.00 -14.74 -19.31
C CYS A 121 5.38 -13.70 -18.26
N ALA A 122 6.23 -12.73 -18.62
CA ALA A 122 6.62 -11.64 -17.73
C ALA A 122 5.42 -10.78 -17.29
N LYS A 123 4.49 -10.52 -18.22
CA LYS A 123 3.25 -9.79 -17.94
C LYS A 123 2.33 -10.55 -16.99
N ASP A 124 2.15 -11.86 -17.20
CA ASP A 124 1.31 -12.69 -16.34
C ASP A 124 1.88 -12.80 -14.93
N GLU A 125 3.19 -13.01 -14.80
CA GLU A 125 3.86 -13.04 -13.50
C GLU A 125 3.80 -11.69 -12.79
N PHE A 126 3.97 -10.59 -13.51
CA PHE A 126 3.78 -9.24 -12.98
C PHE A 126 2.38 -9.06 -12.39
N GLN A 127 1.33 -9.43 -13.12
CA GLN A 127 -0.04 -9.33 -12.62
C GLN A 127 -0.25 -10.18 -11.35
N LYS A 128 0.23 -11.42 -11.36
CA LYS A 128 0.11 -12.33 -10.21
C LYS A 128 0.77 -11.77 -8.97
N GLY A 129 2.03 -11.33 -9.04
CA GLY A 129 2.68 -10.91 -7.81
C GLY A 129 2.39 -9.46 -7.38
N ILE A 130 1.79 -8.61 -8.23
CA ILE A 130 1.10 -7.40 -7.73
C ILE A 130 -0.12 -7.80 -6.89
N ALA A 131 -0.91 -8.79 -7.32
CA ALA A 131 -2.04 -9.29 -6.54
C ALA A 131 -1.58 -9.97 -5.24
N GLU A 132 -0.50 -10.75 -5.30
CA GLU A 132 0.11 -11.39 -4.12
C GLU A 132 0.69 -10.36 -3.14
N LEU A 133 1.34 -9.30 -3.64
CA LEU A 133 1.82 -8.20 -2.81
C LEU A 133 0.65 -7.56 -2.06
N LEU A 134 -0.44 -7.23 -2.76
CA LEU A 134 -1.62 -6.64 -2.15
C LEU A 134 -2.17 -7.54 -1.04
N ASP A 135 -2.36 -8.82 -1.33
CA ASP A 135 -2.91 -9.80 -0.37
C ASP A 135 -2.03 -9.92 0.88
N ARG A 136 -0.71 -10.05 0.70
CA ARG A 136 0.24 -10.12 1.82
C ARG A 136 0.29 -8.86 2.66
N LEU A 137 0.25 -7.69 2.02
CA LEU A 137 0.18 -6.41 2.73
C LEU A 137 -1.09 -6.32 3.59
N ILE A 138 -2.23 -6.78 3.06
CA ILE A 138 -3.50 -6.82 3.78
C ILE A 138 -3.40 -7.76 4.99
N TYR A 139 -2.93 -8.99 4.82
CA TYR A 139 -2.81 -9.96 5.92
C TYR A 139 -1.85 -9.48 7.02
N LEU A 140 -0.69 -8.94 6.62
CA LEU A 140 0.29 -8.43 7.57
C LEU A 140 -0.27 -7.27 8.38
N ALA A 141 -0.85 -6.27 7.71
CA ALA A 141 -1.41 -5.11 8.38
C ALA A 141 -2.59 -5.50 9.28
N LYS A 142 -3.48 -6.38 8.83
CA LYS A 142 -4.59 -6.90 9.64
C LYS A 142 -4.08 -7.56 10.92
N LYS A 143 -3.08 -8.44 10.83
CA LYS A 143 -2.45 -9.07 12.00
C LYS A 143 -1.89 -8.04 12.97
N LYS A 144 -1.22 -7.01 12.47
CA LYS A 144 -0.67 -5.94 13.31
C LYS A 144 -1.72 -5.07 13.98
N ILE A 145 -2.83 -4.79 13.29
CA ILE A 145 -3.98 -4.13 13.90
C ILE A 145 -4.57 -4.98 15.03
N GLU A 146 -4.69 -6.30 14.83
CA GLU A 146 -5.17 -7.24 15.86
C GLU A 146 -4.20 -7.33 17.06
N GLU A 147 -2.90 -7.15 16.84
CA GLU A 147 -1.87 -7.02 17.89
C GLU A 147 -1.88 -5.63 18.59
N GLY A 148 -2.74 -4.69 18.16
CA GLY A 148 -2.90 -3.37 18.76
C GLY A 148 -2.04 -2.26 18.15
N TYR A 149 -1.37 -2.51 17.02
CA TYR A 149 -0.55 -1.49 16.34
C TYR A 149 -1.40 -0.52 15.51
N TYR A 150 -0.98 0.74 15.51
CA TYR A 150 -1.37 1.70 14.48
C TYR A 150 -0.52 1.48 13.22
N VAL A 151 -1.15 1.06 12.13
CA VAL A 151 -0.45 0.72 10.88
C VAL A 151 -0.44 1.90 9.92
N TYR A 152 0.74 2.17 9.36
CA TYR A 152 0.95 3.20 8.36
C TYR A 152 1.52 2.62 7.06
N PHE A 153 0.96 3.02 5.92
CA PHE A 153 1.47 2.68 4.60
C PHE A 153 2.26 3.84 4.00
N ASN A 154 3.47 3.53 3.54
CA ASN A 154 4.35 4.46 2.83
C ASN A 154 4.58 3.94 1.39
N PRO A 155 3.81 4.44 0.41
CA PRO A 155 3.95 4.11 -1.00
C PRO A 155 4.92 5.07 -1.72
N THR A 156 5.92 5.66 -1.06
CA THR A 156 6.83 6.64 -1.70
C THR A 156 7.87 5.96 -2.60
N GLY A 157 8.37 4.79 -2.21
CA GLY A 157 9.37 4.04 -3.00
C GLY A 157 8.73 3.01 -3.93
N GLY A 158 9.52 2.50 -4.88
CA GLY A 158 9.17 1.36 -5.73
C GLY A 158 8.56 1.72 -7.09
N PHE A 159 8.27 0.68 -7.88
CA PHE A 159 7.57 0.82 -9.16
C PHE A 159 6.12 1.28 -8.97
N LYS A 160 5.56 1.99 -9.97
CA LYS A 160 4.20 2.55 -9.91
C LYS A 160 3.13 1.54 -9.48
N ALA A 161 3.22 0.28 -9.92
CA ALA A 161 2.28 -0.75 -9.51
C ALA A 161 2.43 -1.16 -8.03
N HIS A 162 3.65 -1.20 -7.49
CA HIS A 162 3.87 -1.44 -6.05
C HIS A 162 3.34 -0.28 -5.20
N VAL A 163 3.55 0.96 -5.66
CA VAL A 163 2.98 2.18 -5.05
C VAL A 163 1.45 2.07 -4.97
N ILE A 164 0.80 1.70 -6.07
CA ILE A 164 -0.66 1.52 -6.14
C ILE A 164 -1.13 0.41 -5.20
N ALA A 165 -0.51 -0.77 -5.25
CA ALA A 165 -0.87 -1.90 -4.38
C ALA A 165 -0.71 -1.55 -2.89
N THR A 166 0.37 -0.83 -2.55
CA THR A 166 0.64 -0.36 -1.19
C THR A 166 -0.42 0.61 -0.69
N ALA A 167 -0.77 1.61 -1.51
CA ALA A 167 -1.80 2.57 -1.16
C ALA A 167 -3.18 1.88 -1.06
N LEU A 168 -3.50 0.97 -1.99
CA LEU A 168 -4.74 0.22 -1.99
C LEU A 168 -4.91 -0.65 -0.73
N ALA A 169 -3.86 -1.33 -0.28
CA ALA A 169 -3.87 -2.07 0.98
C ALA A 169 -4.23 -1.15 2.16
N GLY A 170 -3.60 0.03 2.22
CA GLY A 170 -3.89 1.04 3.22
C GLY A 170 -5.34 1.50 3.18
N PHE A 171 -5.89 1.77 1.99
CA PHE A 171 -7.28 2.19 1.87
C PHE A 171 -8.22 1.07 2.30
N LEU A 172 -8.02 -0.17 1.84
CA LEU A 172 -8.88 -1.33 2.13
C LEU A 172 -9.00 -1.60 3.63
N LEU A 173 -7.91 -1.38 4.38
CA LEU A 173 -7.88 -1.54 5.82
C LEU A 173 -8.19 -0.26 6.59
N ASN A 174 -8.34 0.87 5.88
CA ASN A 174 -8.46 2.22 6.45
C ASN A 174 -7.30 2.52 7.42
N CYS A 175 -6.09 2.19 6.99
CA CYS A 175 -4.85 2.58 7.64
C CYS A 175 -4.42 3.96 7.12
N ASP A 176 -3.61 4.67 7.90
CA ASP A 176 -3.02 5.93 7.45
C ASP A 176 -2.05 5.67 6.30
N ILE A 177 -2.18 6.46 5.24
CA ILE A 177 -1.26 6.41 4.10
C ILE A 177 -0.61 7.78 4.00
N TYR A 178 0.71 7.80 3.99
CA TYR A 178 1.45 9.04 3.87
C TYR A 178 2.43 8.99 2.69
N TYR A 179 2.56 10.10 1.98
CA TYR A 179 3.50 10.22 0.86
C TYR A 179 4.20 11.58 0.89
N MET A 180 5.37 11.68 0.27
CA MET A 180 6.03 12.96 0.04
C MET A 180 5.47 13.64 -1.20
N ASN A 181 4.93 14.83 -1.05
CA ASN A 181 4.61 15.68 -2.19
C ASN A 181 5.86 16.44 -2.64
N GLU A 182 6.26 16.26 -3.90
CA GLU A 182 7.49 16.85 -4.43
C GLU A 182 7.42 18.38 -4.62
N GLU A 183 6.25 18.92 -4.97
CA GLU A 183 6.08 20.35 -5.26
C GLU A 183 6.31 21.24 -4.05
N PHE A 184 5.80 20.83 -2.88
CA PHE A 184 5.96 21.60 -1.64
C PHE A 184 6.84 20.92 -0.59
N ASN A 185 7.46 19.79 -0.92
CA ASN A 185 8.41 19.05 -0.07
C ASN A 185 7.88 18.79 1.35
N ARG A 186 6.61 18.37 1.45
CA ARG A 186 5.97 17.98 2.71
C ARG A 186 5.33 16.62 2.62
N VAL A 187 5.30 15.94 3.76
CA VAL A 187 4.52 14.73 3.95
C VAL A 187 3.04 15.10 3.98
N VAL A 188 2.25 14.37 3.22
CA VAL A 188 0.80 14.47 3.17
C VAL A 188 0.21 13.13 3.55
N PHE A 189 -0.78 13.14 4.44
CA PHE A 189 -1.64 12.00 4.71
C PHE A 189 -2.77 12.00 3.68
N LEU A 190 -2.89 10.92 2.92
CA LEU A 190 -3.95 10.79 1.94
C LEU A 190 -5.29 10.69 2.66
N PRO A 191 -6.32 11.43 2.20
CA PRO A 191 -7.65 11.23 2.73
C PRO A 191 -8.14 9.82 2.36
N PRO A 192 -9.10 9.25 3.12
CA PRO A 192 -9.79 8.05 2.70
C PRO A 192 -10.34 8.26 1.28
N LEU A 193 -9.83 7.51 0.30
CA LEU A 193 -10.30 7.60 -1.09
C LEU A 193 -11.56 6.76 -1.33
N PHE A 194 -12.01 6.01 -0.32
CA PHE A 194 -13.31 5.37 -0.37
C PHE A 194 -14.41 6.34 0.01
N TYR A 195 -15.53 6.18 -0.68
CA TYR A 195 -16.73 6.91 -0.37
C TYR A 195 -17.17 6.66 1.07
N LEU A 196 -17.30 7.74 1.84
CA LEU A 196 -17.91 7.73 3.16
C LEU A 196 -19.38 8.16 3.01
N PRO A 197 -20.34 7.24 3.19
CA PRO A 197 -21.76 7.55 3.22
C PRO A 197 -22.10 8.68 4.18
N LYS A 198 -23.09 9.50 3.84
CA LYS A 198 -23.56 10.60 4.71
C LYS A 198 -25.08 10.67 4.78
N GLY A 199 -25.59 11.27 5.85
CA GLY A 199 -27.01 11.61 5.98
C GLY A 199 -27.95 10.43 5.76
N ARG A 200 -28.72 10.46 4.67
CA ARG A 200 -29.74 9.44 4.36
C ARG A 200 -29.13 8.08 3.98
N GLU A 201 -27.91 8.06 3.48
CA GLU A 201 -27.21 6.81 3.17
C GLU A 201 -26.83 6.05 4.44
N ILE A 202 -26.38 6.77 5.48
CA ILE A 202 -26.13 6.17 6.80
C ILE A 202 -27.43 5.58 7.35
N LYS A 203 -28.55 6.30 7.25
CA LYS A 203 -29.87 5.78 7.66
C LYS A 203 -30.24 4.49 6.92
N LEU A 204 -29.99 4.45 5.61
CA LEU A 204 -30.24 3.25 4.81
C LEU A 204 -29.34 2.08 5.24
N LEU A 205 -28.04 2.32 5.46
CA LEU A 205 -27.13 1.30 5.95
C LEU A 205 -27.52 0.80 7.35
N GLU A 206 -27.99 1.68 8.25
CA GLU A 206 -28.55 1.29 9.55
C GLU A 206 -29.77 0.38 9.43
N ILE A 207 -30.67 0.63 8.47
CA ILE A 207 -31.83 -0.23 8.20
C ILE A 207 -31.39 -1.63 7.73
N LEU A 208 -30.28 -1.71 7.01
CA LEU A 208 -29.74 -2.95 6.43
C LEU A 208 -28.68 -3.65 7.30
N LYS A 209 -28.32 -3.09 8.46
CA LYS A 209 -27.17 -3.54 9.28
C LYS A 209 -27.28 -4.98 9.79
N ASP A 210 -28.49 -5.51 9.87
CA ASP A 210 -28.76 -6.88 10.31
C ASP A 210 -28.35 -7.95 9.27
N LYS A 211 -27.80 -7.53 8.12
CA LYS A 211 -27.39 -8.36 6.98
C LYS A 211 -28.51 -9.17 6.34
N MET A 212 -29.75 -9.06 6.80
CA MET A 212 -30.87 -9.78 6.22
C MET A 212 -31.30 -9.10 4.91
N PRO A 213 -31.33 -9.81 3.77
CA PRO A 213 -31.74 -9.21 2.52
C PRO A 213 -33.20 -8.74 2.54
N ARG A 214 -33.46 -7.53 2.04
CA ARG A 214 -34.82 -6.98 1.89
C ARG A 214 -35.32 -7.28 0.49
N SER A 215 -36.50 -7.88 0.38
CA SER A 215 -37.14 -8.29 -0.88
C SER A 215 -38.62 -7.86 -0.92
N GLY A 216 -39.31 -8.10 -2.03
CA GLY A 216 -40.77 -7.91 -2.11
C GLY A 216 -41.22 -6.47 -1.85
N SER A 217 -42.18 -6.27 -0.95
CA SER A 217 -42.69 -4.95 -0.57
C SER A 217 -41.62 -4.08 0.10
N HIS A 218 -40.81 -4.64 1.00
CA HIS A 218 -39.74 -3.91 1.69
C HIS A 218 -38.68 -3.40 0.72
N TYR A 219 -38.31 -4.22 -0.27
CA TYR A 219 -37.40 -3.78 -1.34
C TYR A 219 -38.00 -2.58 -2.10
N LYS A 220 -39.25 -2.70 -2.57
CA LYS A 220 -39.93 -1.63 -3.31
C LYS A 220 -40.03 -0.33 -2.50
N GLU A 221 -40.30 -0.43 -1.21
CA GLU A 221 -40.35 0.71 -0.30
C GLU A 221 -38.98 1.38 -0.14
N LEU A 222 -37.91 0.59 0.04
CA LEU A 222 -36.54 1.12 0.12
C LEU A 222 -36.12 1.82 -1.16
N ILE A 223 -36.37 1.22 -2.34
CA ILE A 223 -36.04 1.86 -3.63
C ILE A 223 -36.85 3.15 -3.84
N LYS A 224 -38.13 3.17 -3.45
CA LYS A 224 -38.96 4.38 -3.54
C LYS A 224 -38.49 5.47 -2.58
N THR A 225 -38.08 5.08 -1.39
CA THR A 225 -37.71 6.03 -0.32
C THR A 225 -36.29 6.56 -0.53
N TYR A 226 -35.34 5.70 -0.91
CA TYR A 226 -33.91 5.99 -0.99
C TYR A 226 -33.34 5.72 -2.41
N PRO A 227 -33.93 6.25 -3.50
CA PRO A 227 -33.54 5.88 -4.86
C PRO A 227 -32.08 6.23 -5.16
N GLU A 228 -31.66 7.46 -4.86
CA GLU A 228 -30.31 7.96 -5.12
C GLU A 228 -29.28 7.31 -4.19
N GLU A 229 -29.64 7.13 -2.92
CA GLU A 229 -28.74 6.51 -1.94
C GLU A 229 -28.48 5.03 -2.25
N VAL A 230 -29.49 4.29 -2.73
CA VAL A 230 -29.30 2.90 -3.17
C VAL A 230 -28.34 2.84 -4.35
N GLU A 231 -28.55 3.68 -5.37
CA GLU A 231 -27.68 3.72 -6.55
C GLU A 231 -26.23 4.06 -6.15
N ARG A 232 -26.05 5.11 -5.33
CA ARG A 232 -24.73 5.56 -4.90
C ARG A 232 -24.03 4.54 -4.02
N LEU A 233 -24.72 3.97 -3.03
CA LEU A 233 -24.16 2.93 -2.17
C LEU A 233 -23.80 1.66 -2.96
N GLU A 234 -24.53 1.34 -4.03
CA GLU A 234 -24.19 0.22 -4.90
C GLU A 234 -22.96 0.50 -5.77
N ILE A 235 -22.82 1.72 -6.33
CA ILE A 235 -21.61 2.14 -7.07
C ILE A 235 -20.35 1.89 -6.23
N TYR A 236 -20.42 2.21 -4.94
CA TYR A 236 -19.31 2.02 -4.00
C TYR A 236 -19.28 0.63 -3.34
N GLN A 237 -20.16 -0.27 -3.76
CA GLN A 237 -20.28 -1.66 -3.32
C GLN A 237 -20.53 -1.80 -1.81
N LEU A 238 -21.25 -0.84 -1.21
CA LEU A 238 -21.65 -0.85 0.20
C LEU A 238 -22.99 -1.57 0.39
N VAL A 239 -23.80 -1.61 -0.66
CA VAL A 239 -24.98 -2.48 -0.78
C VAL A 239 -24.88 -3.25 -2.10
N GLN A 240 -25.64 -4.33 -2.19
CA GLN A 240 -25.75 -5.15 -3.40
C GLN A 240 -27.22 -5.40 -3.72
N ARG A 241 -27.62 -5.15 -4.97
CA ARG A 241 -28.90 -5.63 -5.51
C ARG A 241 -28.74 -6.99 -6.18
N GLU A 242 -29.70 -7.89 -5.94
CA GLU A 242 -29.81 -9.15 -6.66
C GLU A 242 -30.86 -9.03 -7.77
N LYS A 243 -30.53 -9.60 -8.93
CA LYS A 243 -31.36 -9.63 -10.13
C LYS A 243 -32.03 -10.99 -10.30
N ASP A 244 -33.29 -10.99 -10.73
CA ASP A 244 -34.00 -12.20 -11.08
C ASP A 244 -33.53 -12.77 -12.42
N GLU A 245 -34.09 -13.91 -12.84
CA GLU A 245 -33.78 -14.57 -14.13
C GLU A 245 -34.04 -13.68 -15.36
N ARG A 246 -34.81 -12.60 -15.19
CA ARG A 246 -35.14 -11.62 -16.24
C ARG A 246 -34.27 -10.36 -16.14
N GLY A 247 -33.27 -10.35 -15.25
CA GLY A 247 -32.35 -9.23 -15.05
C GLY A 247 -32.93 -8.07 -14.23
N LYS A 248 -34.09 -8.25 -13.58
CA LYS A 248 -34.73 -7.21 -12.78
C LYS A 248 -34.30 -7.30 -11.32
N ASP A 249 -33.89 -6.17 -10.76
CA ASP A 249 -33.55 -6.08 -9.34
C ASP A 249 -34.79 -6.38 -8.46
N PHE A 250 -34.66 -7.28 -7.50
CA PHE A 250 -35.78 -7.70 -6.62
C PHE A 250 -35.44 -7.77 -5.14
N ARG A 251 -34.16 -7.62 -4.79
CA ARG A 251 -33.65 -7.72 -3.42
C ARG A 251 -32.42 -6.85 -3.23
N ILE A 252 -32.24 -6.33 -2.03
CA ILE A 252 -31.08 -5.53 -1.61
C ILE A 252 -30.54 -6.01 -0.27
N ARG A 253 -29.22 -5.98 -0.08
CA ARG A 253 -28.56 -6.23 1.21
C ARG A 253 -27.35 -5.32 1.39
N ILE A 254 -26.94 -5.09 2.63
CA ILE A 254 -25.63 -4.50 2.94
C ILE A 254 -24.52 -5.50 2.63
N THR A 255 -23.37 -5.02 2.14
CA THR A 255 -22.16 -5.84 1.98
C THR A 255 -21.31 -5.81 3.26
N ASP A 256 -20.34 -6.71 3.39
CA ASP A 256 -19.40 -6.65 4.52
C ASP A 256 -18.60 -5.34 4.54
N LYS A 257 -18.27 -4.80 3.34
CA LYS A 257 -17.66 -3.47 3.19
C LYS A 257 -18.58 -2.37 3.70
N GLY A 258 -19.87 -2.42 3.36
CA GLY A 258 -20.87 -1.46 3.84
C GLY A 258 -20.98 -1.44 5.37
N LEU A 259 -20.96 -2.63 6.00
CA LEU A 259 -20.99 -2.75 7.45
C LEU A 259 -19.73 -2.17 8.11
N LEU A 260 -18.56 -2.53 7.60
CA LEU A 260 -17.28 -2.05 8.13
C LEU A 260 -17.19 -0.52 8.08
N ILE A 261 -17.67 0.10 6.99
CA ILE A 261 -17.71 1.56 6.87
C ILE A 261 -18.72 2.16 7.85
N LEU A 262 -19.91 1.56 8.03
CA LEU A 262 -20.92 2.04 8.97
C LEU A 262 -20.40 2.03 10.42
N GLU A 263 -19.69 0.99 10.84
CA GLU A 263 -19.08 0.90 12.17
C GLU A 263 -18.04 1.99 12.40
N LYS A 264 -17.23 2.30 11.38
CA LYS A 264 -16.22 3.36 11.46
C LYS A 264 -16.80 4.76 11.50
N ILE A 265 -17.87 5.04 10.73
CA ILE A 265 -18.54 6.34 10.79
C ILE A 265 -19.02 6.63 12.22
N LYS A 266 -19.54 5.62 12.93
CA LYS A 266 -19.94 5.76 14.34
C LYS A 266 -18.78 6.08 15.28
N GLN A 267 -17.57 5.66 14.96
CA GLN A 267 -16.37 5.96 15.76
C GLN A 267 -15.82 7.38 15.47
N LEU A 268 -16.23 7.99 14.34
CA LEU A 268 -15.74 9.29 13.88
C LEU A 268 -16.65 10.47 14.27
N ASP A 269 -17.74 10.26 15.00
CA ASP A 269 -18.74 11.28 15.37
C ASP A 269 -19.25 12.12 14.16
N ILE A 270 -19.52 11.47 13.02
CA ILE A 270 -20.09 12.09 11.79
C ILE A 270 -21.56 11.71 11.62
#